data_AF-A0A5B0MSE6-F1
#
_entry.id   AF-A0A5B0MSE6-F1
#
_cell.length_a   1.000
_cell.length_b   1.000
_cell.length_c   1.000
_cell.angle_alpha   90.00
_cell.angle_beta   90.00
_cell.angle_gamma   90.00
#
_symmetry.space_group_name_H-M   'P 1'
#
loop_
_entity.id
_entity.type
_entity.pdbx_description
1 polymer ?
#
loop_
_entity_poly.entity_id
_entity_poly.type
_entity_poly.pdbx_seq_one_letter_code
_entity_poly.pdbx_strand_id
1 'polypeptide(L)'
;MAVSCFQLPAWFCISLIWLIRSIVPLAWFYFVSSLLCYLLPDQYYSLLNYPHGHHQNKQQLQDNQPRFWSSLCLFFSTIEVAFSIYYLYSAHLVQRRVAQFEHPTSFIRTTINRIVGSGLRPDHASTCSSNSTNSASGSPDSADRLENETLLTIPQISPSRPSSPSGLAPDTSLSYDDPAAIDFRSNQVLWFQNCRWDEIQKENMLEWLAWSLFSMPLEEVRLEDQQMELKAEPRSKLLEEILIRFENRAGARLKPGYNPNLAKRVIRLTLDPISIEVRPLGLYLLSNMGSLILKHFLRKAGFKEAQCTHRCPQGLKYLIRKPPGWDDQPVESRPVPLIFAHGLGIGFCQYVAFLNYMANASWALNKPIVILLQPSISQEVFSAQHLRPPTKETLAADVIQLIYTENLAEVGVELIGHSMGTIVIAWVVKALSNKGMIKRICLIDPVCFCGHFSFLLFFFSLFEMKQIMYGYFKLILTSTTFLLQTSNLGLW
;
A
#
# COMPACT_ATOMS: atom_id res chain seq x y z
N MET A 1 9.26 -31.94 5.45
CA MET A 1 8.99 -31.61 4.04
C MET A 1 7.52 -31.27 3.92
N ALA A 2 7.17 -30.01 3.61
CA ALA A 2 5.78 -29.65 3.33
C ALA A 2 5.48 -29.99 1.86
N VAL A 3 4.82 -31.13 1.62
CA VAL A 3 4.35 -31.48 0.28
C VAL A 3 3.22 -30.51 -0.07
N SER A 4 3.44 -29.68 -1.09
CA SER A 4 2.37 -28.85 -1.64
C SER A 4 1.35 -29.77 -2.30
N CYS A 5 0.19 -29.96 -1.67
CA CYS A 5 -0.82 -30.94 -2.09
C CYS A 5 -1.46 -30.65 -3.46
N PHE A 6 -1.13 -29.52 -4.10
CA PHE A 6 -1.67 -29.09 -5.38
C PHE A 6 -0.60 -28.43 -6.27
N GLN A 7 0.42 -29.18 -6.69
CA GLN A 7 1.14 -28.85 -7.93
C GLN A 7 0.26 -29.20 -9.14
N LEU A 8 -0.72 -28.34 -9.40
CA LEU A 8 -1.51 -28.40 -10.64
C LEU A 8 -0.58 -28.18 -11.84
N PRO A 9 -0.73 -28.94 -12.95
CA PRO A 9 0.07 -28.74 -14.15
C PRO A 9 -0.02 -27.30 -14.66
N ALA A 10 1.10 -26.74 -15.13
CA ALA A 10 1.12 -25.36 -15.62
C ALA A 10 0.09 -25.10 -16.74
N TRP A 11 -0.13 -26.08 -17.63
CA TRP A 11 -1.16 -26.00 -18.67
C TRP A 11 -2.57 -25.86 -18.08
N PHE A 12 -2.89 -26.56 -16.99
CA PHE A 12 -4.21 -26.49 -16.34
C PHE A 12 -4.43 -25.11 -15.73
N CYS A 13 -3.42 -24.57 -15.04
CA CYS A 13 -3.46 -23.20 -14.50
C CYS A 13 -3.64 -22.16 -15.62
N ILE A 14 -2.92 -22.30 -16.74
CA ILE A 14 -3.05 -21.42 -17.91
C ILE A 14 -4.45 -21.53 -18.52
N SER A 15 -4.98 -22.74 -18.75
CA SER A 15 -6.34 -22.96 -19.24
C SER A 15 -7.40 -22.36 -18.32
N LEU A 16 -7.25 -22.48 -17.00
CA LEU A 16 -8.14 -21.88 -16.02
C LEU A 16 -8.09 -20.35 -16.06
N ILE A 17 -6.90 -19.74 -16.19
CA ILE A 17 -6.74 -18.30 -16.37
C ILE A 17 -7.45 -17.81 -17.65
N TRP A 18 -7.25 -18.49 -18.78
CA TRP A 18 -7.95 -18.14 -20.03
C TRP A 18 -9.46 -18.30 -19.93
N LEU A 19 -9.94 -19.38 -19.31
CA LEU A 19 -11.36 -19.61 -19.05
C LEU A 19 -11.96 -18.45 -18.24
N ILE A 20 -11.34 -18.08 -17.12
CA ILE A 20 -11.79 -16.97 -16.26
C ILE A 20 -11.74 -15.63 -17.00
N ARG A 21 -10.66 -15.34 -17.74
CA ARG A 21 -10.52 -14.09 -18.51
C ARG A 21 -11.51 -13.99 -19.66
N SER A 22 -11.98 -15.11 -20.21
CA SER A 22 -12.97 -15.14 -21.30
C SER A 22 -14.42 -14.90 -20.86
N ILE A 23 -14.75 -15.01 -19.56
CA ILE A 23 -16.11 -14.80 -19.04
C ILE A 23 -16.66 -13.41 -19.41
N VAL A 24 -15.89 -12.34 -19.17
CA VAL A 24 -16.36 -10.96 -19.39
C VAL A 24 -16.56 -10.66 -20.89
N PRO A 25 -15.61 -10.97 -21.82
CA PRO A 25 -15.84 -10.83 -23.25
C PRO A 25 -17.03 -11.64 -23.78
N LEU A 26 -17.23 -12.87 -23.30
CA LEU A 26 -18.35 -13.72 -23.71
C LEU A 26 -19.71 -13.17 -23.22
N ALA A 27 -19.76 -12.65 -21.99
CA ALA A 27 -20.95 -11.96 -21.46
C ALA A 27 -21.31 -10.73 -22.31
N TRP A 28 -20.32 -9.90 -22.67
CA TRP A 28 -20.52 -8.77 -23.58
C TRP A 28 -21.02 -9.21 -24.96
N PHE A 29 -20.39 -10.23 -25.56
CA PHE A 29 -20.80 -10.76 -26.87
C PHE A 29 -22.24 -11.28 -26.83
N TYR A 30 -22.60 -12.08 -25.82
CA TYR A 30 -23.95 -12.63 -25.68
C TYR A 30 -25.00 -11.53 -25.41
N PHE A 31 -24.68 -10.54 -24.57
CA PHE A 31 -25.55 -9.40 -24.28
C PHE A 31 -25.79 -8.55 -25.54
N VAL A 32 -24.74 -8.18 -26.27
CA VAL A 32 -24.86 -7.37 -27.50
C VAL A 32 -25.56 -8.16 -28.61
N SER A 33 -25.25 -9.44 -28.80
CA SER A 33 -25.94 -10.30 -29.76
C SER A 33 -27.44 -10.41 -29.44
N SER A 34 -27.80 -10.64 -28.18
CA SER A 34 -29.20 -10.69 -27.74
C SER A 34 -29.90 -9.35 -27.95
N LEU A 35 -29.25 -8.24 -27.63
CA LEU A 35 -29.80 -6.89 -27.80
C LEU A 35 -30.03 -6.55 -29.29
N LEU A 36 -29.08 -6.86 -30.16
CA LEU A 36 -29.23 -6.71 -31.62
C LEU A 36 -30.39 -7.56 -32.16
N CYS A 37 -30.56 -8.77 -31.64
CA CYS A 37 -31.69 -9.63 -32.01
C CYS A 37 -33.07 -9.05 -31.65
N TYR A 38 -33.16 -8.17 -30.64
CA TYR A 38 -34.37 -7.43 -30.28
C TYR A 38 -34.53 -6.09 -31.01
N LEU A 39 -33.44 -5.46 -31.45
CA LEU A 39 -33.46 -4.13 -32.06
C LEU A 39 -33.52 -4.14 -33.60
N LEU A 40 -33.11 -5.23 -34.24
CA LEU A 40 -33.15 -5.37 -35.70
C LEU A 40 -34.52 -5.91 -36.17
N PRO A 41 -35.21 -5.26 -37.13
CA PRO A 41 -36.44 -5.78 -37.72
C PRO A 41 -36.24 -7.13 -38.42
N ASP A 42 -37.32 -7.93 -38.50
CA ASP A 42 -37.33 -9.27 -39.10
C ASP A 42 -36.72 -9.36 -40.53
N GLN A 43 -36.72 -8.26 -41.28
CA GLN A 43 -36.16 -8.17 -42.63
C GLN A 43 -34.65 -8.42 -42.73
N TYR A 44 -33.87 -8.32 -41.64
CA TYR A 44 -32.42 -8.61 -41.67
C TYR A 44 -32.08 -10.09 -41.39
N TYR A 45 -32.97 -10.86 -40.77
CA TYR A 45 -32.72 -12.28 -40.44
C TYR A 45 -32.65 -13.20 -41.67
N SER A 46 -33.21 -12.77 -42.80
CA SER A 46 -33.17 -13.47 -44.09
C SER A 46 -31.83 -13.35 -44.83
N LEU A 47 -30.99 -12.37 -44.48
CA LEU A 47 -29.69 -12.13 -45.13
C LEU A 47 -28.53 -12.85 -44.44
N LEU A 48 -28.66 -13.19 -43.15
CA LEU A 48 -27.63 -13.89 -42.37
C LEU A 48 -27.79 -15.42 -42.35
N ASN A 49 -28.93 -15.95 -42.79
CA ASN A 49 -29.15 -17.40 -42.93
C ASN A 49 -29.12 -17.81 -44.41
N TYR A 50 -28.35 -18.86 -44.71
CA TYR A 50 -28.26 -19.44 -46.05
C TYR A 50 -29.64 -19.92 -46.57
N PRO A 51 -29.98 -19.69 -47.86
CA PRO A 51 -31.34 -19.85 -48.35
C PRO A 51 -31.69 -21.28 -48.78
N HIS A 52 -31.88 -22.19 -47.82
CA HIS A 52 -32.69 -23.39 -47.98
C HIS A 52 -33.61 -23.50 -46.75
N GLY A 53 -34.93 -23.65 -46.85
CA GLY A 53 -35.71 -24.01 -48.02
C GLY A 53 -36.73 -25.08 -47.64
N HIS A 54 -37.66 -24.78 -46.72
CA HIS A 54 -39.04 -25.31 -46.70
C HIS A 54 -39.84 -24.72 -45.53
N HIS A 55 -40.96 -24.09 -45.84
CA HIS A 55 -42.08 -24.00 -44.91
C HIS A 55 -42.71 -25.39 -44.77
N GLN A 56 -42.63 -26.00 -43.59
CA GLN A 56 -43.70 -26.76 -42.91
C GLN A 56 -43.17 -27.38 -41.61
N ASN A 57 -44.07 -27.66 -40.65
CA ASN A 57 -43.81 -28.24 -39.33
C ASN A 57 -42.87 -27.45 -38.38
N LYS A 58 -43.39 -26.34 -37.82
CA LYS A 58 -42.94 -25.74 -36.55
C LYS A 58 -43.96 -25.93 -35.41
N GLN A 59 -44.62 -27.09 -35.38
CA GLN A 59 -45.31 -27.63 -34.20
C GLN A 59 -44.63 -28.96 -33.85
N GLN A 60 -44.59 -29.28 -32.54
CA GLN A 60 -43.94 -30.47 -31.95
C GLN A 60 -42.40 -30.50 -31.97
N LEU A 61 -41.78 -29.55 -31.24
CA LEU A 61 -40.69 -29.81 -30.29
C LEU A 61 -40.39 -28.51 -29.50
N GLN A 62 -41.43 -28.00 -28.84
CA GLN A 62 -41.32 -26.79 -28.02
C GLN A 62 -40.88 -27.18 -26.61
N ASP A 63 -39.64 -27.65 -26.48
CA ASP A 63 -38.98 -27.73 -25.18
C ASP A 63 -39.01 -26.34 -24.53
N ASN A 64 -39.54 -26.24 -23.31
CA ASN A 64 -39.51 -24.99 -22.54
C ASN A 64 -38.09 -24.70 -22.00
N GLN A 65 -37.19 -25.67 -21.99
CA GLN A 65 -35.81 -25.53 -21.51
C GLN A 65 -34.94 -24.52 -22.28
N PRO A 66 -34.78 -24.55 -23.62
CA PRO A 66 -33.89 -23.62 -24.35
C PRO A 66 -34.25 -22.15 -24.12
N ARG A 67 -35.53 -21.81 -23.98
CA ARG A 67 -35.96 -20.43 -23.63
C ARG A 67 -35.57 -20.05 -22.20
N PHE A 68 -35.71 -20.96 -21.25
CA PHE A 68 -35.28 -20.74 -19.86
C PHE A 68 -33.76 -20.54 -19.77
N TRP A 69 -32.96 -21.43 -20.37
CA TRP A 69 -31.50 -21.32 -20.38
C TRP A 69 -31.03 -20.04 -21.09
N SER A 70 -31.61 -19.69 -22.24
CA SER A 70 -31.28 -18.44 -22.95
C SER A 70 -31.58 -17.18 -22.13
N SER A 71 -32.73 -17.16 -21.41
CA SER A 71 -33.09 -16.08 -20.48
C SER A 71 -32.14 -16.00 -19.29
N LEU A 72 -31.76 -17.14 -18.71
CA LEU A 72 -30.82 -17.21 -17.60
C LEU A 72 -29.40 -16.76 -18.00
N CYS A 73 -28.93 -17.17 -19.19
CA CYS A 73 -27.68 -16.67 -19.77
C CYS A 73 -27.73 -15.16 -20.02
N LEU A 74 -28.87 -14.61 -20.46
CA LEU A 74 -29.02 -13.16 -20.65
C LEU A 74 -28.99 -12.41 -19.31
N PHE A 75 -29.66 -12.94 -18.28
CA PHE A 75 -29.66 -12.39 -16.93
C PHE A 75 -28.23 -12.32 -16.36
N PHE A 76 -27.49 -13.43 -16.37
CA PHE A 76 -26.10 -13.44 -15.90
C PHE A 76 -25.18 -12.54 -16.74
N SER A 77 -25.34 -12.55 -18.07
CA SER A 77 -24.56 -11.67 -18.95
C SER A 77 -24.84 -10.19 -18.68
N THR A 78 -26.10 -9.83 -18.41
CA THR A 78 -26.50 -8.45 -18.07
C THR A 78 -25.87 -8.00 -16.75
N ILE A 79 -25.86 -8.88 -15.74
CA ILE A 79 -25.21 -8.59 -14.45
C ILE A 79 -23.70 -8.43 -14.61
N GLU A 80 -23.04 -9.32 -15.36
CA GLU A 80 -21.60 -9.25 -15.60
C GLU A 80 -21.21 -8.02 -16.44
N VAL A 81 -22.01 -7.67 -17.45
CA VAL A 81 -21.85 -6.42 -18.21
C VAL A 81 -21.99 -5.21 -17.30
N ALA A 82 -23.04 -5.13 -16.48
CA ALA A 82 -23.24 -4.02 -15.54
C ALA A 82 -22.10 -3.90 -14.52
N PHE A 83 -21.62 -5.04 -13.98
CA PHE A 83 -20.46 -5.07 -13.09
C PHE A 83 -19.17 -4.64 -13.80
N SER A 84 -18.96 -5.07 -15.05
CA SER A 84 -17.78 -4.67 -15.84
C SER A 84 -17.74 -3.15 -16.11
N ILE A 85 -18.90 -2.52 -16.36
CA ILE A 85 -19.02 -1.06 -16.50
C ILE A 85 -18.69 -0.37 -15.18
N TYR A 86 -19.25 -0.85 -14.05
CA TYR A 86 -18.91 -0.36 -12.71
C TYR A 86 -17.40 -0.52 -12.42
N TYR A 87 -16.81 -1.65 -12.80
CA TYR A 87 -15.39 -1.93 -12.60
C TYR A 87 -14.51 -0.98 -13.40
N LEU A 88 -14.85 -0.70 -14.66
CA LEU A 88 -14.16 0.29 -15.51
C LEU A 88 -14.32 1.73 -14.96
N TYR A 89 -15.49 2.07 -14.43
CA TYR A 89 -15.72 3.35 -13.74
C TYR A 89 -14.86 3.48 -12.48
N SER A 90 -14.84 2.48 -11.60
CA SER A 90 -13.96 2.42 -10.44
C SER A 90 -12.48 2.44 -10.82
N ALA A 91 -12.11 1.83 -11.95
CA ALA A 91 -10.75 1.88 -12.49
C ALA A 91 -10.38 3.32 -12.87
N HIS A 92 -11.25 4.04 -13.58
CA HIS A 92 -11.05 5.45 -13.90
C HIS A 92 -10.96 6.33 -12.64
N LEU A 93 -11.80 6.11 -11.63
CA LEU A 93 -11.71 6.84 -10.34
C LEU A 93 -10.35 6.65 -9.67
N VAL A 94 -9.84 5.41 -9.64
CA VAL A 94 -8.55 5.07 -9.04
C VAL A 94 -7.36 5.69 -9.79
N GLN A 95 -7.47 5.89 -11.11
CA GLN A 95 -6.43 6.57 -11.90
C GLN A 95 -6.29 8.07 -11.58
N ARG A 96 -7.37 8.76 -11.15
CA ARG A 96 -7.35 10.20 -10.83
C ARG A 96 -6.19 10.57 -9.89
N ARG A 97 -5.38 11.57 -10.26
CA ARG A 97 -4.28 12.05 -9.42
C ARG A 97 -4.85 12.49 -8.05
N VAL A 98 -4.15 12.14 -6.98
CA VAL A 98 -4.47 12.60 -5.63
C VAL A 98 -3.83 13.98 -5.44
N ALA A 99 -4.47 14.84 -4.65
CA ALA A 99 -4.01 16.20 -4.39
C ALA A 99 -2.55 16.22 -3.91
N GLN A 100 -1.79 17.22 -4.36
CA GLN A 100 -0.40 17.44 -3.99
C GLN A 100 -0.30 17.64 -2.46
N PHE A 101 0.66 16.96 -1.83
CA PHE A 101 1.07 17.31 -0.47
C PHE A 101 2.38 18.10 -0.57
N GLU A 102 2.30 19.41 -0.37
CA GLU A 102 3.47 20.27 -0.48
C GLU A 102 4.29 20.26 0.80
N HIS A 103 5.60 20.06 0.65
CA HIS A 103 6.58 20.22 1.71
C HIS A 103 7.47 21.43 1.39
N PRO A 104 7.87 22.24 2.41
CA PRO A 104 8.82 23.33 2.20
C PRO A 104 10.13 22.85 1.56
N THR A 105 10.70 23.62 0.65
CA THR A 105 11.95 23.28 -0.06
C THR A 105 13.11 23.02 0.90
N SER A 106 13.20 23.78 2.00
CA SER A 106 14.16 23.60 3.09
C SER A 106 14.06 22.23 3.78
N PHE A 107 12.84 21.73 3.97
CA PHE A 107 12.58 20.42 4.57
C PHE A 107 12.93 19.28 3.59
N ILE A 108 12.61 19.45 2.30
CA ILE A 108 13.02 18.52 1.24
C ILE A 108 14.55 18.42 1.18
N ARG A 109 15.24 19.57 1.05
CA ARG A 109 16.71 19.67 1.05
C ARG A 109 17.35 18.98 2.26
N THR A 110 16.87 19.29 3.46
CA THR A 110 17.37 18.68 4.71
C THR A 110 17.19 17.16 4.72
N THR A 111 16.03 16.68 4.26
CA THR A 111 15.72 15.24 4.30
C THR A 111 16.49 14.47 3.24
N ILE A 112 16.58 15.00 2.01
CA ILE A 112 17.34 14.40 0.92
C ILE A 112 18.84 14.35 1.24
N ASN A 113 19.41 15.41 1.83
CA ASN A 113 20.80 15.38 2.25
C ASN A 113 21.08 14.26 3.28
N ARG A 114 20.14 13.94 4.18
CA ARG A 114 20.27 12.80 5.12
C ARG A 114 20.04 11.44 4.46
N ILE A 115 19.13 11.34 3.48
CA ILE A 115 18.86 10.08 2.76
C ILE A 115 20.06 9.70 1.89
N VAL A 116 20.54 10.64 1.08
CA VAL A 116 21.68 10.44 0.19
C VAL A 116 22.97 10.22 0.99
N GLY A 117 23.11 10.87 2.16
CA GLY A 117 24.20 10.61 3.11
C GLY A 117 24.08 9.32 3.92
N SER A 118 22.95 8.60 3.86
CA SER A 118 22.75 7.39 4.64
C SER A 118 23.76 6.30 4.25
N GLY A 119 24.28 5.59 5.26
CA GLY A 119 25.32 4.58 5.11
C GLY A 119 26.74 5.12 4.88
N LEU A 120 26.95 6.44 4.74
CA LEU A 120 28.29 7.02 4.71
C LEU A 120 28.85 7.22 6.12
N ARG A 121 30.16 7.03 6.27
CA ARG A 121 30.91 7.43 7.47
C ARG A 121 31.01 8.97 7.54
N PRO A 122 31.04 9.57 8.74
CA PRO A 122 31.20 11.02 8.90
C PRO A 122 32.41 11.60 8.16
N ASP A 123 33.49 10.83 8.05
CA ASP A 123 34.76 11.22 7.43
C ASP A 123 34.63 11.62 5.95
N HIS A 124 33.60 11.13 5.24
CA HIS A 124 33.33 11.52 3.85
C HIS A 124 32.74 12.94 3.71
N ALA A 125 32.25 13.54 4.79
CA ALA A 125 31.72 14.91 4.79
C ALA A 125 32.76 15.95 5.22
N SER A 126 33.94 15.54 5.70
CA SER A 126 34.87 16.41 6.42
C SER A 126 36.23 16.61 5.74
N THR A 127 36.27 16.66 4.41
CA THR A 127 37.43 17.25 3.70
C THR A 127 37.07 18.68 3.30
N CYS A 128 37.52 19.66 4.12
CA CYS A 128 37.40 21.12 3.93
C CYS A 128 36.04 21.80 4.27
N SER A 129 35.78 22.04 5.56
CA SER A 129 35.70 23.44 6.02
C SER A 129 35.92 23.57 7.54
N SER A 130 36.96 24.31 7.93
CA SER A 130 37.16 24.78 9.29
C SER A 130 36.49 26.14 9.43
N ASN A 131 35.34 26.20 10.13
CA ASN A 131 34.91 27.37 10.92
C ASN A 131 33.67 27.00 11.75
N SER A 132 33.90 26.65 13.02
CA SER A 132 32.86 26.35 13.98
C SER A 132 32.27 27.63 14.59
N THR A 133 31.02 27.94 14.27
CA THR A 133 30.18 28.87 15.04
C THR A 133 28.96 28.15 15.57
N ASN A 134 29.15 27.39 16.65
CA ASN A 134 28.04 26.81 17.42
C ASN A 134 27.30 27.94 18.17
N SER A 135 26.20 28.41 17.61
CA SER A 135 25.25 29.27 18.32
C SER A 135 24.44 28.44 19.33
N ALA A 136 24.98 28.31 20.55
CA ALA A 136 24.24 27.77 21.68
C ALA A 136 23.11 28.73 22.09
N SER A 137 21.85 28.33 21.88
CA SER A 137 20.69 29.02 22.43
C SER A 137 20.52 28.65 23.91
N GLY A 138 21.06 29.49 24.81
CA GLY A 138 20.91 29.31 26.25
C GLY A 138 19.47 29.50 26.72
N SER A 139 19.06 28.69 27.70
CA SER A 139 17.90 28.98 28.56
C SER A 139 18.35 29.87 29.72
N PRO A 140 17.52 30.82 30.20
CA PRO A 140 17.89 31.61 31.36
C PRO A 140 17.68 30.84 32.68
N ASP A 141 18.75 30.85 33.47
CA ASP A 141 18.78 30.83 34.93
C ASP A 141 17.66 31.64 35.61
N SER A 142 17.35 31.57 36.91
CA SER A 142 17.49 30.62 38.03
C SER A 142 16.80 31.33 39.25
N ALA A 143 16.60 30.82 40.47
CA ALA A 143 16.99 29.60 41.17
C ALA A 143 15.95 29.31 42.29
N ASP A 144 16.04 28.17 43.00
CA ASP A 144 15.97 28.15 44.47
C ASP A 144 16.51 26.83 45.04
N ARG A 145 17.21 26.90 46.18
CA ARG A 145 17.79 25.75 46.91
C ARG A 145 17.06 25.55 48.24
N LEU A 146 16.72 24.30 48.58
CA LEU A 146 17.27 23.66 49.78
C LEU A 146 17.08 22.13 49.75
N GLU A 147 17.79 21.45 50.66
CA GLU A 147 18.06 20.01 50.67
C GLU A 147 16.95 19.18 51.34
N ASN A 148 16.80 17.90 50.95
CA ASN A 148 16.93 16.79 51.91
C ASN A 148 16.95 15.39 51.26
N GLU A 149 17.99 14.65 51.66
CA GLU A 149 18.15 13.21 51.92
C GLU A 149 17.45 12.10 51.07
N THR A 150 18.33 11.21 50.57
CA THR A 150 18.17 9.75 50.40
C THR A 150 16.89 9.17 49.81
N LEU A 151 16.99 8.69 48.56
CA LEU A 151 16.51 7.35 48.18
C LEU A 151 17.24 6.82 46.93
N LEU A 152 17.53 5.52 46.97
CA LEU A 152 18.37 4.71 46.06
C LEU A 152 18.25 5.05 44.56
N THR A 153 19.38 5.37 43.92
CA THR A 153 19.46 5.61 42.47
C THR A 153 19.36 4.29 41.68
N ILE A 154 18.19 4.02 41.09
CA ILE A 154 18.04 2.96 40.08
C ILE A 154 18.73 3.42 38.78
N PRO A 155 19.56 2.60 38.12
CA PRO A 155 20.17 2.97 36.85
C PRO A 155 19.12 3.22 35.77
N GLN A 156 18.93 4.48 35.40
CA GLN A 156 18.17 4.90 34.22
C GLN A 156 18.95 4.54 32.95
N ILE A 157 18.99 3.26 32.62
CA ILE A 157 19.32 2.80 31.26
C ILE A 157 18.07 3.06 30.40
N SER A 158 17.82 4.35 30.13
CA SER A 158 17.06 4.75 28.96
C SER A 158 17.95 4.42 27.75
N PRO A 159 17.60 3.44 26.89
CA PRO A 159 18.34 3.24 25.67
C PRO A 159 18.17 4.51 24.83
N SER A 160 19.26 5.27 24.70
CA SER A 160 19.30 6.43 23.82
C SER A 160 18.84 5.99 22.44
N ARG A 161 17.75 6.60 21.95
CA ARG A 161 17.21 6.35 20.61
C ARG A 161 18.36 6.31 19.60
N PRO A 162 18.48 5.28 18.74
CA PRO A 162 19.55 5.22 17.75
C PRO A 162 19.60 6.55 16.99
N SER A 163 20.79 7.16 16.96
CA SER A 163 21.00 8.44 16.30
C SER A 163 20.61 8.31 14.83
N SER A 164 19.93 9.34 14.30
CA SER A 164 19.61 9.37 12.87
C SER A 164 20.87 9.17 12.01
N PRO A 165 20.74 8.56 10.82
CA PRO A 165 21.88 8.33 9.92
C PRO A 165 22.70 9.61 9.80
N SER A 166 23.92 9.55 10.33
CA SER A 166 24.69 10.74 10.70
C SER A 166 25.51 11.30 9.54
N GLY A 167 25.59 10.55 8.43
CA GLY A 167 26.16 11.00 7.18
C GLY A 167 25.25 12.02 6.49
N LEU A 168 25.84 13.14 6.07
CA LEU A 168 25.25 14.06 5.10
C LEU A 168 25.63 13.64 3.69
N ALA A 169 24.84 14.04 2.70
CA ALA A 169 25.14 13.84 1.30
C ALA A 169 26.50 14.46 0.95
N PRO A 170 27.38 13.77 0.22
CA PRO A 170 28.74 14.25 0.00
C PRO A 170 28.72 15.52 -0.86
N ASP A 171 29.50 16.53 -0.47
CA ASP A 171 29.67 17.78 -1.23
C ASP A 171 30.53 17.57 -2.49
N THR A 172 31.44 16.60 -2.46
CA THR A 172 32.27 16.16 -3.58
C THR A 172 31.77 14.83 -4.14
N SER A 173 32.19 14.49 -5.37
CA SER A 173 31.89 13.16 -5.92
C SER A 173 32.71 12.09 -5.22
N LEU A 174 32.06 10.98 -4.84
CA LEU A 174 32.76 9.75 -4.48
C LEU A 174 33.54 9.20 -5.69
N SER A 175 34.46 8.25 -5.44
CA SER A 175 35.07 7.49 -6.52
C SER A 175 34.01 6.63 -7.24
N TYR A 176 34.17 6.41 -8.54
CA TYR A 176 33.27 5.53 -9.29
C TYR A 176 33.26 4.11 -8.71
N ASP A 177 34.44 3.60 -8.32
CA ASP A 177 34.62 2.26 -7.77
C ASP A 177 34.44 2.19 -6.23
N ASP A 178 33.97 3.27 -5.60
CA ASP A 178 33.63 3.25 -4.17
C ASP A 178 32.47 2.25 -3.92
N PRO A 179 32.61 1.28 -3.00
CA PRO A 179 31.56 0.28 -2.73
C PRO A 179 30.21 0.89 -2.38
N ALA A 180 30.19 2.03 -1.69
CA ALA A 180 28.97 2.72 -1.32
C ALA A 180 28.38 3.50 -2.52
N ALA A 181 29.19 3.93 -3.48
CA ALA A 181 28.71 4.49 -4.75
C ALA A 181 28.16 3.40 -5.68
N ILE A 182 28.81 2.23 -5.73
CA ILE A 182 28.33 1.05 -6.46
C ILE A 182 26.96 0.63 -5.92
N ASP A 183 26.81 0.45 -4.61
CA ASP A 183 25.52 0.11 -3.98
C ASP A 183 24.43 1.14 -4.30
N PHE A 184 24.74 2.44 -4.18
CA PHE A 184 23.79 3.50 -4.52
C PHE A 184 23.32 3.43 -5.97
N ARG A 185 24.24 3.24 -6.93
CA ARG A 185 23.88 3.07 -8.35
C ARG A 185 23.04 1.81 -8.56
N SER A 186 23.43 0.68 -7.96
CA SER A 186 22.72 -0.60 -8.05
C SER A 186 21.29 -0.53 -7.51
N ASN A 187 21.05 0.23 -6.43
CA ASN A 187 19.70 0.46 -5.92
C ASN A 187 18.93 1.47 -6.78
N GLN A 188 19.57 2.55 -7.24
CA GLN A 188 18.90 3.59 -8.02
C GLN A 188 18.44 3.10 -9.41
N VAL A 189 19.19 2.23 -10.10
CA VAL A 189 18.76 1.68 -11.41
C VAL A 189 17.49 0.84 -11.35
N LEU A 190 17.10 0.34 -10.17
CA LEU A 190 15.84 -0.39 -9.99
C LEU A 190 14.62 0.49 -10.32
N TRP A 191 14.72 1.81 -10.12
CA TRP A 191 13.70 2.79 -10.52
C TRP A 191 13.53 2.97 -12.04
N PHE A 192 14.47 2.42 -12.82
CA PHE A 192 14.54 2.49 -14.27
C PHE A 192 14.44 1.07 -14.88
N GLN A 193 13.74 0.16 -14.20
CA GLN A 193 13.63 -1.26 -14.53
C GLN A 193 15.00 -1.92 -14.74
N ASN A 194 15.88 -1.78 -13.74
CA ASN A 194 17.21 -2.39 -13.68
C ASN A 194 18.05 -2.16 -14.96
N CYS A 195 17.99 -0.93 -15.51
CA CYS A 195 18.81 -0.52 -16.63
C CYS A 195 20.29 -0.42 -16.26
N ARG A 196 21.18 -0.30 -17.25
CA ARG A 196 22.56 0.08 -16.96
C ARG A 196 22.61 1.54 -16.51
N TRP A 197 23.45 1.86 -15.52
CA TRP A 197 23.61 3.25 -15.04
C TRP A 197 23.93 4.24 -16.18
N ASP A 198 24.73 3.83 -17.16
CA ASP A 198 25.14 4.66 -18.29
C ASP A 198 24.06 4.87 -19.37
N GLU A 199 22.91 4.19 -19.26
CA GLU A 199 21.69 4.48 -20.04
C GLU A 199 20.90 5.67 -19.45
N ILE A 200 21.03 5.95 -18.15
CA ILE A 200 20.30 7.03 -17.49
C ILE A 200 20.93 8.37 -17.88
N GLN A 201 20.12 9.25 -18.48
CA GLN A 201 20.51 10.62 -18.79
C GLN A 201 19.86 11.60 -17.82
N LYS A 202 20.40 12.81 -17.76
CA LYS A 202 20.01 13.86 -16.82
C LYS A 202 18.49 14.09 -16.76
N GLU A 203 17.84 14.23 -17.90
CA GLU A 203 16.39 14.50 -17.96
C GLU A 203 15.56 13.30 -17.45
N ASN A 204 16.00 12.05 -17.66
CA ASN A 204 15.31 10.88 -17.11
C ASN A 204 15.36 10.86 -15.56
N MET A 205 16.47 11.30 -14.97
CA MET A 205 16.60 11.41 -13.52
C MET A 205 15.78 12.57 -12.97
N LEU A 206 15.76 13.73 -13.65
CA LEU A 206 14.92 14.86 -13.27
C LEU A 206 13.41 14.51 -13.36
N GLU A 207 13.00 13.71 -14.34
CA GLU A 207 11.64 13.18 -14.48
C GLU A 207 11.24 12.31 -13.27
N TRP A 208 12.16 11.45 -12.82
CA TRP A 208 11.97 10.63 -11.62
C TRP A 208 12.01 11.45 -10.32
N LEU A 209 12.88 12.47 -10.23
CA LEU A 209 12.95 13.37 -9.07
C LEU A 209 11.69 14.25 -8.94
N ALA A 210 11.20 14.83 -10.03
CA ALA A 210 9.95 15.60 -10.06
C ALA A 210 8.76 14.77 -9.57
N TRP A 211 8.66 13.51 -10.02
CA TRP A 211 7.67 12.57 -9.52
C TRP A 211 7.88 12.25 -8.02
N SER A 212 9.07 11.81 -7.63
CA SER A 212 9.33 11.28 -6.28
C SER A 212 9.28 12.34 -5.18
N LEU A 213 9.47 13.61 -5.53
CA LEU A 213 9.44 14.76 -4.62
C LEU A 213 8.10 15.50 -4.60
N PHE A 214 7.50 15.73 -5.77
CA PHE A 214 6.30 16.58 -5.92
C PHE A 214 5.06 15.82 -6.42
N SER A 215 5.18 14.54 -6.79
CA SER A 215 4.14 13.77 -7.50
C SER A 215 3.68 14.43 -8.81
N MET A 216 4.59 15.10 -9.51
CA MET A 216 4.33 15.85 -10.75
C MET A 216 5.22 15.40 -11.91
N PRO A 217 4.74 15.47 -13.17
CA PRO A 217 5.60 15.45 -14.35
C PRO A 217 6.56 16.64 -14.37
N LEU A 218 7.77 16.44 -14.89
CA LEU A 218 8.81 17.48 -14.96
C LEU A 218 8.36 18.74 -15.73
N GLU A 219 7.57 18.57 -16.80
CA GLU A 219 7.05 19.69 -17.59
C GLU A 219 6.02 20.53 -16.82
N GLU A 220 5.20 19.91 -15.95
CA GLU A 220 4.27 20.66 -15.10
C GLU A 220 5.03 21.49 -14.04
N VAL A 221 6.11 20.92 -13.47
CA VAL A 221 7.00 21.66 -12.56
C VAL A 221 7.67 22.86 -13.25
N ARG A 222 8.12 22.68 -14.51
CA ARG A 222 8.71 23.76 -15.33
C ARG A 222 7.70 24.86 -15.67
N LEU A 223 6.43 24.51 -15.90
CA LEU A 223 5.37 25.47 -16.18
C LEU A 223 4.94 26.25 -14.93
N GLU A 224 4.84 25.60 -13.76
CA GLU A 224 4.61 26.29 -12.49
C GLU A 224 5.74 27.28 -12.16
N ASP A 225 7.00 26.89 -12.37
CA ASP A 225 8.17 27.77 -12.16
C ASP A 225 8.14 29.03 -13.03
N GLN A 226 7.60 28.97 -14.25
CA GLN A 226 7.42 30.14 -15.13
C GLN A 226 6.29 31.07 -14.67
N GLN A 227 5.35 30.57 -13.86
CA GLN A 227 4.17 31.31 -13.38
C GLN A 227 4.35 31.84 -11.95
N MET A 228 5.39 31.40 -11.22
CA MET A 228 5.66 31.83 -9.86
C MET A 228 6.12 33.29 -9.75
N GLU A 229 5.81 33.93 -8.63
CA GLU A 229 6.35 35.24 -8.28
C GLU A 229 7.88 35.19 -8.12
N LEU A 230 8.56 36.26 -8.55
CA LEU A 230 10.02 36.46 -8.49
C LEU A 230 10.67 36.26 -7.09
N LYS A 231 9.87 36.14 -6.02
CA LYS A 231 10.33 35.93 -4.64
C LYS A 231 10.34 34.47 -4.20
N ALA A 232 9.70 33.57 -4.96
CA ALA A 232 9.67 32.14 -4.65
C ALA A 232 10.92 31.41 -5.20
N GLU A 233 11.32 30.31 -4.56
CA GLU A 233 12.40 29.45 -5.04
C GLU A 233 11.86 28.49 -6.13
N PRO A 234 12.39 28.51 -7.37
CA PRO A 234 11.95 27.60 -8.42
C PRO A 234 12.19 26.13 -8.07
N ARG A 235 11.19 25.28 -8.27
CA ARG A 235 11.23 23.84 -7.96
C ARG A 235 12.26 23.12 -8.83
N SER A 236 12.39 23.50 -10.10
CA SER A 236 13.42 22.98 -11.02
C SER A 236 14.84 23.22 -10.51
N LYS A 237 15.12 24.36 -9.87
CA LYS A 237 16.42 24.66 -9.26
C LYS A 237 16.72 23.71 -8.10
N LEU A 238 15.72 23.36 -7.29
CA LEU A 238 15.86 22.37 -6.22
C LEU A 238 16.07 20.95 -6.78
N LEU A 239 15.41 20.58 -7.89
CA LEU A 239 15.64 19.30 -8.57
C LEU A 239 17.10 19.17 -9.05
N GLU A 240 17.66 20.24 -9.62
CA GLU A 240 19.06 20.32 -10.06
C GLU A 240 20.04 20.24 -8.88
N GLU A 241 19.78 20.97 -7.78
CA GLU A 241 20.58 20.87 -6.55
C GLU A 241 20.61 19.44 -6.01
N ILE A 242 19.44 18.78 -5.95
CA ILE A 242 19.31 17.39 -5.48
C ILE A 242 19.99 16.42 -6.44
N LEU A 243 19.89 16.63 -7.75
CA LEU A 243 20.58 15.80 -8.74
C LEU A 243 22.09 15.79 -8.51
N ILE A 244 22.71 16.95 -8.25
CA ILE A 244 24.15 17.03 -7.94
C ILE A 244 24.51 16.17 -6.72
N ARG A 245 23.65 16.13 -5.69
CA ARG A 245 23.82 15.25 -4.51
C ARG A 245 23.74 13.77 -4.88
N PHE A 246 22.81 13.39 -5.75
CA PHE A 246 22.69 12.03 -6.28
C PHE A 246 23.92 11.64 -7.12
N GLU A 247 24.39 12.50 -8.01
CA GLU A 247 25.58 12.26 -8.83
C GLU A 247 26.86 12.17 -7.99
N ASN A 248 26.97 13.00 -6.94
CA ASN A 248 28.08 12.92 -5.99
C ASN A 248 28.09 11.57 -5.25
N ARG A 249 26.93 11.13 -4.75
CA ARG A 249 26.77 9.84 -4.07
C ARG A 249 26.97 8.65 -5.01
N ALA A 250 26.59 8.80 -6.28
CA ALA A 250 26.79 7.80 -7.32
C ALA A 250 28.24 7.75 -7.84
N GLY A 251 29.13 8.67 -7.44
CA GLY A 251 30.49 8.74 -7.96
C GLY A 251 30.57 8.95 -9.49
N ALA A 252 29.51 9.51 -10.08
CA ALA A 252 29.33 9.59 -11.53
C ALA A 252 28.36 10.71 -11.91
N ARG A 253 28.74 11.55 -12.88
CA ARG A 253 27.82 12.49 -13.54
C ARG A 253 27.00 11.77 -14.61
N LEU A 254 25.73 12.14 -14.75
CA LEU A 254 24.85 11.64 -15.81
C LEU A 254 25.17 12.35 -17.12
N LYS A 255 24.94 11.67 -18.24
CA LYS A 255 25.07 12.28 -19.57
C LYS A 255 23.97 13.34 -19.75
N PRO A 256 24.27 14.50 -20.36
CA PRO A 256 23.24 15.49 -20.70
C PRO A 256 22.28 14.92 -21.76
N GLY A 257 21.02 15.34 -21.71
CA GLY A 257 19.96 14.90 -22.62
C GLY A 257 18.90 13.99 -21.98
N TYR A 258 18.08 13.39 -22.85
CA TYR A 258 17.03 12.43 -22.51
C TYR A 258 17.21 11.13 -23.31
N ASN A 259 17.15 9.98 -22.64
CA ASN A 259 17.11 8.68 -23.30
C ASN A 259 15.65 8.26 -23.55
N PRO A 260 15.15 8.27 -24.82
CA PRO A 260 13.77 7.91 -25.11
C PRO A 260 13.47 6.42 -24.86
N ASN A 261 14.48 5.55 -24.87
CA ASN A 261 14.31 4.12 -24.58
C ASN A 261 13.99 3.86 -23.09
N LEU A 262 14.28 4.81 -22.20
CA LEU A 262 13.94 4.74 -20.79
C LEU A 262 12.56 5.36 -20.46
N ALA A 263 11.91 6.08 -21.39
CA ALA A 263 10.64 6.79 -21.13
C ALA A 263 9.51 5.90 -20.60
N LYS A 264 9.50 4.61 -20.96
CA LYS A 264 8.53 3.59 -20.49
C LYS A 264 9.07 2.71 -19.36
N ARG A 265 10.30 2.98 -18.90
CA ARG A 265 11.04 2.21 -17.88
C ARG A 265 11.23 2.97 -16.57
N VAL A 266 11.13 4.30 -16.57
CA VAL A 266 11.05 5.10 -15.33
C VAL A 266 9.77 4.73 -14.57
N ILE A 267 9.89 4.31 -13.32
CA ILE A 267 8.74 3.94 -12.47
C ILE A 267 8.28 5.17 -11.67
N ARG A 268 7.05 5.63 -11.91
CA ARG A 268 6.41 6.81 -11.30
C ARG A 268 5.03 6.45 -10.72
N LEU A 269 5.02 5.85 -9.53
CA LEU A 269 3.87 5.14 -8.94
C LEU A 269 2.60 5.96 -8.67
N THR A 270 2.59 7.29 -8.86
CA THR A 270 1.39 8.14 -8.73
C THR A 270 0.93 8.78 -10.04
N LEU A 271 1.74 8.63 -11.11
CA LEU A 271 1.53 9.22 -12.44
C LEU A 271 1.37 8.18 -13.55
N ASP A 272 2.09 7.06 -13.47
CA ASP A 272 2.05 6.03 -14.50
C ASP A 272 0.65 5.38 -14.58
N PRO A 273 0.09 5.25 -15.80
CA PRO A 273 -1.23 4.67 -15.97
C PRO A 273 -1.18 3.17 -15.69
N ILE A 274 -2.00 2.71 -14.75
CA ILE A 274 -2.07 1.27 -14.49
C ILE A 274 -2.82 0.55 -15.62
N SER A 275 -2.22 -0.51 -16.16
CA SER A 275 -2.91 -1.48 -17.01
C SER A 275 -3.91 -2.30 -16.17
N ILE A 276 -5.19 -1.90 -16.15
CA ILE A 276 -6.25 -2.60 -15.40
C ILE A 276 -6.97 -3.58 -16.33
N GLU A 277 -6.88 -4.87 -16.00
CA GLU A 277 -7.68 -5.94 -16.64
C GLU A 277 -9.01 -6.11 -15.89
N VAL A 278 -10.11 -6.28 -16.64
CA VAL A 278 -11.44 -6.52 -16.06
C VAL A 278 -11.53 -7.95 -15.54
N ARG A 279 -12.05 -8.11 -14.32
CA ARG A 279 -12.24 -9.41 -13.66
C ARG A 279 -13.73 -9.72 -13.54
N PRO A 280 -14.16 -10.98 -13.76
CA PRO A 280 -15.56 -11.33 -13.64
C PRO A 280 -16.07 -11.21 -12.20
N LEU A 281 -17.32 -10.79 -12.04
CA LEU A 281 -18.01 -10.61 -10.76
C LEU A 281 -17.89 -11.84 -9.85
N GLY A 282 -17.94 -13.05 -10.44
CA GLY A 282 -17.83 -14.32 -9.72
C GLY A 282 -16.60 -14.44 -8.82
N LEU A 283 -15.45 -13.88 -9.21
CA LEU A 283 -14.23 -13.91 -8.36
C LEU A 283 -14.42 -13.10 -7.07
N TYR A 284 -15.04 -11.92 -7.18
CA TYR A 284 -15.33 -11.08 -6.02
C TYR A 284 -16.38 -11.73 -5.13
N LEU A 285 -17.44 -12.30 -5.70
CA LEU A 285 -18.48 -13.01 -4.96
C LEU A 285 -17.88 -14.19 -4.17
N LEU A 286 -17.04 -15.03 -4.78
CA LEU A 286 -16.37 -16.15 -4.10
C LEU A 286 -15.49 -15.68 -2.93
N SER A 287 -14.67 -14.64 -3.17
CA SER A 287 -13.77 -14.05 -2.18
C SER A 287 -14.52 -13.43 -0.98
N ASN A 288 -15.59 -12.69 -1.26
CA ASN A 288 -16.44 -12.06 -0.24
C ASN A 288 -17.26 -13.12 0.51
N MET A 289 -17.82 -14.12 -0.18
CA MET A 289 -18.57 -15.23 0.42
C MET A 289 -17.69 -16.05 1.37
N GLY A 290 -16.48 -16.43 0.96
CA GLY A 290 -15.54 -17.12 1.84
C GLY A 290 -15.17 -16.28 3.08
N SER A 291 -14.99 -14.97 2.90
CA SER A 291 -14.76 -14.04 4.03
C SER A 291 -15.97 -13.94 4.96
N LEU A 292 -17.21 -13.95 4.44
CA LEU A 292 -18.44 -13.99 5.25
C LEU A 292 -18.60 -15.31 6.02
N ILE A 293 -18.33 -16.44 5.37
CA ILE A 293 -18.35 -17.78 5.99
C ILE A 293 -17.33 -17.84 7.14
N LEU A 294 -16.11 -17.35 6.92
CA LEU A 294 -15.09 -17.33 7.97
C LEU A 294 -15.44 -16.34 9.10
N LYS A 295 -15.99 -15.16 8.81
CA LYS A 295 -16.55 -14.26 9.84
C LYS A 295 -17.66 -14.94 10.65
N HIS A 296 -18.51 -15.77 10.04
CA HIS A 296 -19.53 -16.55 10.75
C HIS A 296 -18.91 -17.60 11.69
N PHE A 297 -17.88 -18.34 11.27
CA PHE A 297 -17.16 -19.27 12.14
C PHE A 297 -16.42 -18.56 13.29
N LEU A 298 -15.79 -17.40 13.03
CA LEU A 298 -15.18 -16.59 14.08
C LEU A 298 -16.22 -16.10 15.10
N ARG A 299 -17.41 -15.69 14.65
CA ARG A 299 -18.51 -15.32 15.56
C ARG A 299 -18.97 -16.49 16.43
N LYS A 300 -19.03 -17.72 15.88
CA LYS A 300 -19.27 -18.94 16.67
C LYS A 300 -18.14 -19.23 17.67
N ALA A 301 -16.90 -18.87 17.36
CA ALA A 301 -15.74 -18.94 18.26
C ALA A 301 -15.63 -17.76 19.25
N GLY A 302 -16.69 -16.97 19.44
CA GLY A 302 -16.79 -15.90 20.44
C GLY A 302 -16.33 -14.51 19.98
N PHE A 303 -15.97 -14.32 18.70
CA PHE A 303 -15.64 -12.98 18.19
C PHE A 303 -16.90 -12.14 17.94
N LYS A 304 -16.89 -10.90 18.41
CA LYS A 304 -17.89 -9.87 18.12
C LYS A 304 -17.32 -8.89 17.08
N GLU A 305 -18.18 -8.36 16.21
CA GLU A 305 -17.78 -7.29 15.29
C GLU A 305 -18.13 -5.93 15.91
N ALA A 306 -17.16 -5.01 15.89
CA ALA A 306 -17.29 -3.66 16.43
C ALA A 306 -16.67 -2.64 15.46
N GLN A 307 -16.95 -1.35 15.70
CA GLN A 307 -16.49 -0.25 14.85
C GLN A 307 -16.11 0.96 15.69
N CYS A 308 -14.97 1.60 15.38
CA CYS A 308 -14.54 2.84 16.00
C CYS A 308 -15.53 3.98 15.70
N THR A 309 -16.08 4.59 16.75
CA THR A 309 -17.21 5.53 16.61
C THR A 309 -16.83 6.94 16.19
N HIS A 310 -15.59 7.39 16.45
CA HIS A 310 -15.17 8.79 16.21
C HIS A 310 -15.30 9.22 14.75
N ARG A 311 -15.26 8.27 13.81
CA ARG A 311 -15.37 8.52 12.36
C ARG A 311 -16.51 7.72 11.73
N CYS A 312 -17.55 7.35 12.46
CA CYS A 312 -18.68 6.59 11.90
C CYS A 312 -19.34 7.33 10.72
N PRO A 313 -19.69 6.64 9.61
CA PRO A 313 -19.55 5.19 9.33
C PRO A 313 -18.19 4.77 8.71
N GLN A 314 -17.21 5.65 8.57
CA GLN A 314 -15.88 5.40 8.00
C GLN A 314 -14.81 4.92 9.02
N GLY A 315 -15.18 4.76 10.30
CA GLY A 315 -14.31 4.23 11.34
C GLY A 315 -13.87 2.79 11.06
N LEU A 316 -12.71 2.42 11.58
CA LEU A 316 -12.13 1.09 11.50
C LEU A 316 -13.10 0.06 12.11
N LYS A 317 -13.40 -0.97 11.33
CA LYS A 317 -14.10 -2.16 11.84
C LYS A 317 -13.08 -3.17 12.33
N TYR A 318 -13.46 -3.97 13.32
CA TYR A 318 -12.62 -5.02 13.87
C TYR A 318 -13.47 -6.17 14.40
N LEU A 319 -12.88 -7.35 14.45
CA LEU A 319 -13.40 -8.46 15.26
C LEU A 319 -12.64 -8.49 16.58
N ILE A 320 -13.33 -8.64 17.69
CA ILE A 320 -12.73 -8.84 19.02
C ILE A 320 -13.34 -10.04 19.74
N ARG A 321 -12.50 -10.86 20.36
CA ARG A 321 -12.89 -11.80 21.40
C ARG A 321 -12.15 -11.46 22.68
N LYS A 322 -12.86 -11.33 23.79
CA LYS A 322 -12.30 -11.29 25.16
C LYS A 322 -12.63 -12.60 25.88
N PRO A 323 -11.74 -13.16 26.72
CA PRO A 323 -12.09 -14.24 27.64
C PRO A 323 -13.17 -13.77 28.64
N PRO A 324 -14.09 -14.63 29.09
CA PRO A 324 -15.03 -14.29 30.16
C PRO A 324 -14.28 -13.87 31.43
N GLY A 325 -14.71 -12.78 32.06
CA GLY A 325 -14.08 -12.26 33.28
C GLY A 325 -12.70 -11.62 33.09
N TRP A 326 -12.24 -11.37 31.86
CA TRP A 326 -10.92 -10.74 31.63
C TRP A 326 -10.88 -9.29 32.15
N ASP A 327 -11.94 -8.51 31.93
CA ASP A 327 -12.03 -7.13 32.45
C ASP A 327 -12.13 -7.11 34.00
N ASP A 328 -12.61 -8.18 34.64
CA ASP A 328 -12.77 -8.28 36.11
C ASP A 328 -11.48 -8.69 36.85
N GLN A 329 -10.46 -9.18 36.13
CA GLN A 329 -9.17 -9.58 36.72
C GLN A 329 -8.30 -8.36 37.09
N PRO A 330 -7.45 -8.45 38.14
CA PRO A 330 -6.42 -7.44 38.42
C PRO A 330 -5.48 -7.23 37.22
N VAL A 331 -5.12 -5.97 36.93
CA VAL A 331 -4.38 -5.56 35.72
C VAL A 331 -3.07 -6.32 35.56
N GLU A 332 -2.37 -6.57 36.66
CA GLU A 332 -1.08 -7.28 36.74
C GLU A 332 -1.21 -8.76 36.36
N SER A 333 -2.40 -9.34 36.52
CA SER A 333 -2.71 -10.74 36.21
C SER A 333 -3.28 -10.94 34.81
N ARG A 334 -3.83 -9.87 34.19
CA ARG A 334 -4.53 -9.95 32.90
C ARG A 334 -3.58 -10.36 31.77
N PRO A 335 -3.89 -11.43 31.02
CA PRO A 335 -3.10 -11.80 29.84
C PRO A 335 -3.14 -10.71 28.77
N VAL A 336 -1.96 -10.27 28.31
CA VAL A 336 -1.79 -9.14 27.39
C VAL A 336 -2.54 -9.36 26.07
N PRO A 337 -3.46 -8.46 25.66
CA PRO A 337 -4.16 -8.49 24.38
C PRO A 337 -3.26 -8.58 23.15
N LEU A 338 -3.76 -9.17 22.06
CA LEU A 338 -3.06 -9.25 20.76
C LEU A 338 -3.91 -8.66 19.64
N ILE A 339 -3.34 -7.72 18.87
CA ILE A 339 -3.96 -7.07 17.70
C ILE A 339 -3.29 -7.55 16.41
N PHE A 340 -4.06 -8.17 15.52
CA PHE A 340 -3.62 -8.63 14.20
C PHE A 340 -4.07 -7.68 13.08
N ALA A 341 -3.09 -7.18 12.31
CA ALA A 341 -3.29 -6.44 11.07
C ALA A 341 -2.90 -7.32 9.86
N HIS A 342 -3.85 -7.60 8.99
CA HIS A 342 -3.63 -8.49 7.85
C HIS A 342 -3.02 -7.78 6.64
N GLY A 343 -2.36 -8.55 5.78
CA GLY A 343 -1.82 -8.09 4.50
C GLY A 343 -2.88 -8.01 3.39
N LEU A 344 -2.44 -7.47 2.24
CA LEU A 344 -3.19 -7.41 0.99
C LEU A 344 -3.59 -8.80 0.48
N GLY A 345 -4.76 -8.94 -0.12
CA GLY A 345 -5.13 -10.12 -0.91
C GLY A 345 -6.63 -10.42 -0.95
N ILE A 346 -6.98 -11.70 -1.01
CA ILE A 346 -8.37 -12.21 -1.15
C ILE A 346 -9.17 -12.17 0.18
N GLY A 347 -8.98 -11.11 0.97
CA GLY A 347 -9.61 -10.94 2.27
C GLY A 347 -9.19 -12.00 3.28
N PHE A 348 -10.15 -12.50 4.06
CA PHE A 348 -9.88 -13.47 5.12
C PHE A 348 -9.62 -14.90 4.61
N CYS A 349 -9.98 -15.20 3.35
CA CYS A 349 -9.80 -16.52 2.74
C CYS A 349 -8.34 -16.99 2.74
N GLN A 350 -7.38 -16.07 2.56
CA GLN A 350 -5.95 -16.42 2.61
C GLN A 350 -5.42 -16.66 4.04
N TYR A 351 -6.19 -16.32 5.07
CA TYR A 351 -5.83 -16.49 6.47
C TYR A 351 -6.65 -17.58 7.18
N VAL A 352 -7.41 -18.42 6.46
CA VAL A 352 -8.29 -19.47 7.06
C VAL A 352 -7.55 -20.29 8.13
N ALA A 353 -6.38 -20.83 7.82
CA ALA A 353 -5.60 -21.64 8.77
C ALA A 353 -5.15 -20.83 10.00
N PHE A 354 -4.64 -19.61 9.78
CA PHE A 354 -4.17 -18.73 10.85
C PHE A 354 -5.32 -18.26 11.75
N LEU A 355 -6.43 -17.79 11.17
CA LEU A 355 -7.60 -17.34 11.91
C LEU A 355 -8.29 -18.48 12.66
N ASN A 356 -8.33 -19.69 12.09
CA ASN A 356 -8.80 -20.88 12.79
C ASN A 356 -7.88 -21.28 13.96
N TYR A 357 -6.56 -21.12 13.82
CA TYR A 357 -5.61 -21.32 14.91
C TYR A 357 -5.80 -20.28 16.02
N MET A 358 -5.86 -18.98 15.68
CA MET A 358 -6.17 -17.89 16.63
C MET A 358 -7.52 -18.08 17.33
N ALA A 359 -8.50 -18.68 16.65
CA ALA A 359 -9.81 -18.96 17.21
C ALA A 359 -9.83 -20.12 18.20
N ASN A 360 -8.99 -21.15 18.05
CA ASN A 360 -9.12 -22.40 18.82
C ASN A 360 -7.91 -22.75 19.70
N ALA A 361 -6.74 -22.11 19.52
CA ALA A 361 -5.56 -22.41 20.32
C ALA A 361 -5.73 -21.99 21.78
N SER A 362 -5.35 -22.87 22.72
CA SER A 362 -5.50 -22.66 24.17
C SER A 362 -4.89 -21.34 24.67
N TRP A 363 -3.69 -21.00 24.20
CA TRP A 363 -3.03 -19.74 24.55
C TRP A 363 -3.81 -18.50 24.07
N ALA A 364 -4.52 -18.61 22.95
CA ALA A 364 -5.28 -17.51 22.34
C ALA A 364 -6.70 -17.39 22.93
N LEU A 365 -7.25 -18.48 23.49
CA LEU A 365 -8.50 -18.46 24.24
C LEU A 365 -8.35 -17.74 25.59
N ASN A 366 -7.14 -17.73 26.16
CA ASN A 366 -6.84 -17.13 27.46
C ASN A 366 -6.56 -15.62 27.43
N LYS A 367 -6.54 -14.97 26.25
CA LYS A 367 -6.27 -13.52 26.12
C LYS A 367 -7.20 -12.84 25.10
N PRO A 368 -7.40 -11.51 25.16
CA PRO A 368 -8.15 -10.80 24.14
C PRO A 368 -7.43 -10.85 22.78
N ILE A 369 -8.18 -11.22 21.74
CA ILE A 369 -7.70 -11.25 20.35
C ILE A 369 -8.52 -10.24 19.54
N VAL A 370 -7.83 -9.32 18.88
CA VAL A 370 -8.40 -8.32 17.97
C VAL A 370 -7.89 -8.58 16.56
N ILE A 371 -8.78 -8.55 15.57
CA ILE A 371 -8.45 -8.65 14.14
C ILE A 371 -8.98 -7.40 13.45
N LEU A 372 -8.09 -6.59 12.88
CA LEU A 372 -8.48 -5.39 12.14
C LEU A 372 -9.14 -5.79 10.82
N LEU A 373 -10.25 -5.14 10.45
CA LEU A 373 -10.91 -5.33 9.16
C LEU A 373 -10.52 -4.19 8.23
N GLN A 374 -9.79 -4.49 7.16
CA GLN A 374 -9.30 -3.49 6.20
C GLN A 374 -9.86 -3.76 4.78
N PRO A 375 -11.10 -3.30 4.47
CA PRO A 375 -11.76 -3.56 3.18
C PRO A 375 -10.96 -3.10 1.96
N SER A 376 -10.16 -2.04 2.14
CA SER A 376 -9.30 -1.44 1.12
C SER A 376 -8.07 -2.26 0.71
N ILE A 377 -7.81 -3.40 1.36
CA ILE A 377 -6.77 -4.36 0.94
C ILE A 377 -7.28 -5.82 0.88
N SER A 378 -8.61 -6.04 0.93
CA SER A 378 -9.25 -7.35 1.15
C SER A 378 -10.20 -7.85 0.04
N GLN A 379 -10.18 -7.26 -1.15
CA GLN A 379 -11.19 -7.54 -2.20
C GLN A 379 -12.66 -7.33 -1.78
N GLU A 380 -12.94 -6.61 -0.67
CA GLU A 380 -14.31 -6.35 -0.21
C GLU A 380 -15.00 -5.28 -1.08
N VAL A 381 -15.24 -5.57 -2.36
CA VAL A 381 -15.72 -4.61 -3.38
C VAL A 381 -17.06 -3.97 -3.04
N PHE A 382 -17.89 -4.66 -2.25
CA PHE A 382 -19.18 -4.16 -1.77
C PHE A 382 -19.07 -3.23 -0.55
N SER A 383 -17.87 -3.03 0.00
CA SER A 383 -17.64 -2.10 1.10
C SER A 383 -17.49 -0.66 0.61
N ALA A 384 -18.20 0.28 1.24
CA ALA A 384 -18.02 1.71 0.99
C ALA A 384 -16.59 2.23 1.29
N GLN A 385 -15.78 1.43 2.01
CA GLN A 385 -14.37 1.73 2.31
C GLN A 385 -13.38 1.11 1.29
N HIS A 386 -13.86 0.29 0.33
CA HIS A 386 -13.00 -0.47 -0.60
C HIS A 386 -12.01 0.39 -1.39
N LEU A 387 -12.48 1.51 -1.95
CA LEU A 387 -11.66 2.48 -2.68
C LEU A 387 -11.45 3.78 -1.86
N ARG A 388 -11.64 3.71 -0.54
CA ARG A 388 -11.48 4.83 0.41
C ARG A 388 -10.62 4.41 1.59
N PRO A 389 -9.32 4.15 1.38
CA PRO A 389 -8.42 3.75 2.45
C PRO A 389 -8.24 4.86 3.50
N PRO A 390 -8.08 4.52 4.79
CA PRO A 390 -7.84 5.50 5.86
C PRO A 390 -6.38 5.96 5.85
N THR A 391 -6.16 7.25 6.14
CA THR A 391 -4.81 7.86 6.25
C THR A 391 -4.04 7.30 7.45
N LYS A 392 -2.73 7.58 7.51
CA LYS A 392 -1.90 7.17 8.65
C LYS A 392 -2.41 7.73 9.98
N GLU A 393 -2.88 8.97 10.00
CA GLU A 393 -3.45 9.64 11.18
C GLU A 393 -4.78 9.01 11.58
N THR A 394 -5.70 8.87 10.62
CA THR A 394 -7.06 8.37 10.88
C THR A 394 -7.06 6.89 11.27
N LEU A 395 -6.19 6.07 10.67
CA LEU A 395 -6.06 4.67 11.06
C LEU A 395 -5.38 4.51 12.42
N ALA A 396 -4.33 5.28 12.72
CA ALA A 396 -3.69 5.25 14.03
C ALA A 396 -4.64 5.75 15.13
N ALA A 397 -5.38 6.83 14.89
CA ALA A 397 -6.38 7.36 15.82
C ALA A 397 -7.50 6.34 16.10
N ASP A 398 -7.95 5.59 15.09
CA ASP A 398 -8.95 4.55 15.27
C ASP A 398 -8.43 3.35 16.06
N VAL A 399 -7.20 2.90 15.83
CA VAL A 399 -6.60 1.81 16.63
C VAL A 399 -6.35 2.27 18.07
N ILE A 400 -5.99 3.54 18.28
CA ILE A 400 -5.93 4.14 19.62
C ILE A 400 -7.33 4.15 20.25
N GLN A 401 -8.38 4.56 19.54
CA GLN A 401 -9.76 4.52 20.04
C GLN A 401 -10.13 3.10 20.48
N LEU A 402 -9.89 2.10 19.62
CA LEU A 402 -10.12 0.67 19.92
C LEU A 402 -9.45 0.26 21.24
N ILE A 403 -8.16 0.58 21.42
CA ILE A 403 -7.38 0.22 22.60
C ILE A 403 -7.99 0.79 23.90
N TYR A 404 -8.51 2.02 23.85
CA TYR A 404 -9.18 2.63 25.01
C TYR A 404 -10.62 2.12 25.21
N THR A 405 -11.42 2.03 24.14
CA THR A 405 -12.82 1.55 24.20
C THR A 405 -12.91 0.11 24.70
N GLU A 406 -11.90 -0.72 24.43
CA GLU A 406 -11.86 -2.12 24.83
C GLU A 406 -11.03 -2.37 26.11
N ASN A 407 -10.70 -1.34 26.89
CA ASN A 407 -9.92 -1.43 28.15
C ASN A 407 -8.53 -2.09 28.00
N LEU A 408 -7.94 -2.08 26.80
CA LEU A 408 -6.66 -2.74 26.52
C LEU A 408 -5.45 -1.87 26.94
N ALA A 409 -5.67 -0.57 27.15
CA ALA A 409 -4.62 0.40 27.47
C ALA A 409 -3.87 0.10 28.79
N GLU A 410 -4.58 -0.38 29.82
CA GLU A 410 -4.03 -0.62 31.17
C GLU A 410 -2.95 -1.71 31.17
N VAL A 411 -3.21 -2.80 30.43
CA VAL A 411 -2.30 -3.95 30.30
C VAL A 411 -1.28 -3.73 29.17
N GLY A 412 -1.64 -2.90 28.18
CA GLY A 412 -0.92 -2.75 26.92
C GLY A 412 -1.26 -3.85 25.91
N VAL A 413 -0.57 -3.84 24.76
CA VAL A 413 -0.91 -4.68 23.59
C VAL A 413 0.32 -5.34 22.95
N GLU A 414 0.09 -6.52 22.42
CA GLU A 414 0.95 -7.22 21.47
C GLU A 414 0.46 -6.93 20.05
N LEU A 415 1.36 -6.54 19.15
CA LEU A 415 1.02 -6.18 17.77
C LEU A 415 1.58 -7.23 16.81
N ILE A 416 0.76 -7.76 15.91
CA ILE A 416 1.20 -8.66 14.84
C ILE A 416 0.69 -8.16 13.48
N GLY A 417 1.62 -7.99 12.54
CA GLY A 417 1.34 -7.55 11.17
C GLY A 417 1.88 -8.55 10.16
N HIS A 418 1.13 -8.81 9.08
CA HIS A 418 1.62 -9.56 7.93
C HIS A 418 1.60 -8.70 6.66
N SER A 419 2.68 -8.70 5.87
CA SER A 419 2.78 -7.97 4.60
C SER A 419 2.31 -6.52 4.77
N MET A 420 1.38 -6.02 3.96
CA MET A 420 0.80 -4.66 4.05
C MET A 420 0.29 -4.28 5.46
N GLY A 421 -0.13 -5.25 6.28
CA GLY A 421 -0.54 -5.02 7.67
C GLY A 421 0.60 -4.51 8.56
N THR A 422 1.87 -4.79 8.21
CA THR A 422 3.04 -4.25 8.93
C THR A 422 3.17 -2.74 8.81
N ILE A 423 2.63 -2.11 7.74
CA ILE A 423 2.56 -0.65 7.60
C ILE A 423 1.59 -0.06 8.63
N VAL A 424 0.44 -0.71 8.82
CA VAL A 424 -0.53 -0.32 9.86
C VAL A 424 0.08 -0.43 11.25
N ILE A 425 0.78 -1.54 11.53
CA ILE A 425 1.50 -1.72 12.79
C ILE A 425 2.55 -0.61 12.97
N ALA A 426 3.36 -0.29 11.95
CA ALA A 426 4.36 0.79 12.05
C ALA A 426 3.74 2.17 12.37
N TRP A 427 2.58 2.50 11.80
CA TRP A 427 1.85 3.73 12.12
C TRP A 427 1.34 3.75 13.57
N VAL A 428 0.77 2.63 14.03
CA VAL A 428 0.30 2.45 15.42
C VAL A 428 1.47 2.56 16.40
N VAL A 429 2.60 1.90 16.12
CA VAL A 429 3.79 1.97 16.98
C VAL A 429 4.32 3.40 17.06
N LYS A 430 4.39 4.13 15.93
CA LYS A 430 4.80 5.54 15.94
C LYS A 430 3.87 6.43 16.76
N ALA A 431 2.55 6.18 16.74
CA ALA A 431 1.57 6.95 17.52
C ALA A 431 1.51 6.58 19.01
N LEU A 432 2.00 5.39 19.38
CA LEU A 432 2.02 4.88 20.75
C LEU A 432 3.42 4.87 21.41
N SER A 433 4.48 5.24 20.69
CA SER A 433 5.88 5.06 21.11
C SER A 433 6.20 5.61 22.50
N ASN A 434 5.64 6.77 22.85
CA ASN A 434 5.90 7.46 24.11
C ASN A 434 4.91 7.09 25.23
N LYS A 435 4.08 6.07 25.04
CA LYS A 435 2.95 5.74 25.94
C LYS A 435 3.10 4.42 26.73
N GLY A 436 4.19 3.67 26.57
CA GLY A 436 4.45 2.42 27.32
C GLY A 436 3.47 1.26 27.07
N MET A 437 2.49 1.44 26.16
CA MET A 437 1.42 0.49 25.89
C MET A 437 1.85 -0.71 25.03
N ILE A 438 2.92 -0.61 24.23
CA ILE A 438 3.31 -1.72 23.34
C ILE A 438 4.23 -2.66 24.08
N LYS A 439 3.83 -3.92 24.22
CA LYS A 439 4.59 -4.95 24.94
C LYS A 439 5.45 -5.79 24.02
N ARG A 440 4.96 -6.19 22.84
CA ARG A 440 5.72 -6.89 21.79
C ARG A 440 5.20 -6.53 20.40
N ILE A 441 6.08 -6.65 19.39
CA ILE A 441 5.77 -6.48 17.97
C ILE A 441 6.26 -7.72 17.23
N CYS A 442 5.43 -8.29 16.37
CA CYS A 442 5.77 -9.36 15.44
C CYS A 442 5.43 -8.91 14.01
N LEU A 443 6.42 -8.92 13.12
CA LEU A 443 6.23 -8.52 11.72
C LEU A 443 6.57 -9.71 10.83
N ILE A 444 5.60 -10.17 10.05
CA ILE A 444 5.73 -11.27 9.09
C ILE A 444 5.77 -10.64 7.70
N ASP A 445 6.79 -10.98 6.91
CA ASP A 445 7.08 -10.39 5.59
C ASP A 445 6.99 -8.85 5.59
N PRO A 446 7.88 -8.15 6.32
CA PRO A 446 7.70 -6.76 6.73
C PRO A 446 7.95 -5.74 5.61
N VAL A 447 6.95 -5.58 4.73
CA VAL A 447 6.99 -4.57 3.65
C VAL A 447 7.06 -3.12 4.17
N CYS A 448 6.80 -2.88 5.46
CA CYS A 448 7.00 -1.57 6.08
C CYS A 448 8.45 -1.06 6.02
N PHE A 449 9.45 -1.95 6.00
CA PHE A 449 10.85 -1.55 5.76
C PHE A 449 11.18 -1.45 4.26
N CYS A 450 10.45 -2.20 3.43
CA CYS A 450 10.74 -2.35 2.02
C CYS A 450 10.11 -1.28 1.11
N GLY A 451 9.50 -0.24 1.69
CA GLY A 451 8.84 0.86 0.95
C GLY A 451 9.77 1.66 0.03
N HIS A 452 11.09 1.52 0.11
CA HIS A 452 12.04 2.12 -0.83
C HIS A 452 12.38 1.23 -2.04
N PHE A 453 12.10 -0.08 -1.99
CA PHE A 453 12.49 -0.98 -3.08
C PHE A 453 11.56 -0.84 -4.28
N SER A 454 12.05 -0.19 -5.33
CA SER A 454 11.40 -0.07 -6.63
C SER A 454 10.94 -1.42 -7.18
N PHE A 455 11.72 -2.48 -6.95
CA PHE A 455 11.34 -3.84 -7.35
C PHE A 455 10.06 -4.33 -6.67
N LEU A 456 9.90 -4.11 -5.35
CA LEU A 456 8.68 -4.51 -4.63
C LEU A 456 7.47 -3.75 -5.17
N LEU A 457 7.62 -2.45 -5.41
CA LEU A 457 6.55 -1.56 -5.87
C LEU A 457 6.18 -1.80 -7.35
N PHE A 458 7.16 -2.15 -8.18
CA PHE A 458 6.95 -2.62 -9.56
C PHE A 458 6.30 -4.01 -9.59
N PHE A 459 6.75 -4.95 -8.78
CA PHE A 459 6.12 -6.27 -8.67
C PHE A 459 4.66 -6.15 -8.20
N PHE A 460 4.40 -5.19 -7.31
CA PHE A 460 3.04 -4.81 -6.91
C PHE A 460 2.24 -4.11 -8.05
N SER A 461 2.84 -3.34 -8.94
CA SER A 461 2.13 -2.80 -10.12
C SER A 461 1.85 -3.86 -11.20
N LEU A 462 2.67 -4.91 -11.27
CA LEU A 462 2.45 -6.09 -12.11
C LEU A 462 1.36 -7.01 -11.55
N PHE A 463 1.23 -7.13 -10.23
CA PHE A 463 0.28 -8.04 -9.59
C PHE A 463 -1.17 -7.78 -10.00
N GLU A 464 -1.92 -8.86 -10.18
CA GLU A 464 -3.31 -8.91 -10.64
C GLU A 464 -4.35 -8.11 -9.81
N MET A 465 -3.96 -7.51 -8.68
CA MET A 465 -4.81 -6.82 -7.68
C MET A 465 -4.86 -5.28 -7.83
N LYS A 466 -4.42 -4.78 -8.99
CA LYS A 466 -4.08 -3.39 -9.33
C LYS A 466 -5.00 -2.29 -8.80
N GLN A 467 -6.32 -2.43 -8.92
CA GLN A 467 -7.29 -1.40 -8.56
C GLN A 467 -7.36 -1.13 -7.04
N ILE A 468 -7.25 -2.19 -6.24
CA ILE A 468 -7.28 -2.16 -4.77
C ILE A 468 -5.97 -1.57 -4.24
N MET A 469 -4.88 -2.04 -4.84
CA MET A 469 -3.52 -1.67 -4.48
C MET A 469 -3.29 -0.19 -4.67
N TYR A 470 -3.70 0.40 -5.79
CA TYR A 470 -3.34 1.78 -6.13
C TYR A 470 -4.04 2.84 -5.30
N GLY A 471 -5.28 2.59 -4.84
CA GLY A 471 -5.91 3.47 -3.85
C GLY A 471 -5.10 3.53 -2.56
N TYR A 472 -4.72 2.35 -2.04
CA TYR A 472 -3.92 2.21 -0.82
C TYR A 472 -2.48 2.75 -0.99
N PHE A 473 -1.82 2.44 -2.11
CA PHE A 473 -0.50 2.93 -2.44
C PHE A 473 -0.47 4.43 -2.65
N LYS A 474 -1.39 5.01 -3.43
CA LYS A 474 -1.49 6.47 -3.55
C LYS A 474 -1.60 7.10 -2.16
N LEU A 475 -2.46 6.59 -1.29
CA LEU A 475 -2.59 7.12 0.06
C LEU A 475 -1.29 7.01 0.89
N ILE A 476 -0.58 5.88 0.83
CA ILE A 476 0.73 5.70 1.46
C ILE A 476 1.74 6.72 0.92
N LEU A 477 1.80 6.89 -0.40
CA LEU A 477 2.75 7.71 -1.15
C LEU A 477 2.46 9.22 -1.06
N THR A 478 1.19 9.62 -0.89
CA THR A 478 0.78 11.03 -0.78
C THR A 478 0.67 11.51 0.66
N SER A 479 0.52 10.62 1.66
CA SER A 479 0.51 11.02 3.08
C SER A 479 1.88 11.52 3.56
N THR A 480 2.95 11.30 2.79
CA THR A 480 4.30 11.85 2.99
C THR A 480 5.07 11.56 1.70
N THR A 481 5.67 12.59 1.07
CA THR A 481 6.48 12.45 -0.15
C THR A 481 7.35 11.20 -0.14
N PHE A 482 7.41 10.47 -1.26
CA PHE A 482 7.91 9.10 -1.34
C PHE A 482 9.31 8.92 -0.71
N LEU A 483 10.24 9.82 -1.00
CA LEU A 483 11.59 9.76 -0.42
C LEU A 483 11.61 10.01 1.10
N LEU A 484 10.65 10.75 1.69
CA LEU A 484 10.58 11.01 3.13
C LEU A 484 10.19 9.79 3.98
N GLN A 485 9.60 8.75 3.36
CA GLN A 485 9.34 7.50 4.07
C GLN A 485 10.65 6.79 4.41
N THR A 486 11.65 6.87 3.53
CA THR A 486 12.93 6.14 3.69
C THR A 486 13.72 6.63 4.91
N SER A 487 13.76 7.94 5.16
CA SER A 487 14.46 8.54 6.30
C SER A 487 13.78 8.28 7.65
N ASN A 488 12.48 7.98 7.67
CA ASN A 488 11.75 7.61 8.88
C ASN A 488 11.79 6.09 9.16
N LEU A 489 12.26 5.28 8.22
CA LEU A 489 12.28 3.82 8.31
C LEU A 489 13.68 3.24 8.56
N GLY A 490 14.75 3.96 8.20
CA GLY A 490 16.11 3.72 8.72
C GLY A 490 16.33 4.20 10.16
N LEU A 491 15.28 4.16 10.99
CA LEU A 491 15.22 4.68 12.37
C LEU A 491 14.60 3.65 13.36
N TRP A 492 14.68 2.37 12.99
CA TRP A 492 14.29 1.22 13.83
C TRP A 492 15.53 0.43 14.24
#